data_AF-A0AAD7DA80-F1
#
_entry.id   AF-A0AAD7DA80-F1
#
_cell.length_a   1.000
_cell.length_b   1.000
_cell.length_c   1.000
_cell.angle_alpha   90.00
_cell.angle_beta   90.00
_cell.angle_gamma   90.00
#
_symmetry.space_group_name_H-M   'P 1'
#
loop_
_entity.id
_entity.type
_entity.pdbx_description
1 polymer ?
#
loop_
_entity_poly.entity_id
_entity_poly.type
_entity_poly.pdbx_seq_one_letter_code
_entity_poly.pdbx_strand_id
1 'polypeptide(L)'
;LTSCSDIRVEWTKACACTDRWREELVFLEEEMRSVLQFCSWKAAWWDVQQQPRPGVSCELTEGLCTYASDQAVQERRWKAKWEKLWQPVHDHAATVLA
;
A
#
# COMPACT_ATOMS: atom_id res chain seq x y z
N LEU A 1 45.83 17.57 -3.89
CA LEU A 1 45.32 18.02 -2.58
C LEU A 1 43.88 18.44 -2.79
N THR A 2 42.92 17.57 -2.52
CA THR A 2 41.50 17.98 -2.42
C THR A 2 41.43 19.01 -1.31
N SER A 3 40.98 20.21 -1.65
CA SER A 3 40.87 21.31 -0.70
C SER A 3 39.85 20.94 0.38
N CYS A 4 40.00 21.46 1.59
CA CYS A 4 39.02 21.29 2.67
C CYS A 4 37.60 21.75 2.26
N SER A 5 37.48 22.60 1.23
CA SER A 5 36.21 22.92 0.56
C SER A 5 35.55 21.72 -0.10
N ASP A 6 36.32 20.86 -0.76
CA ASP A 6 35.82 19.76 -1.58
C ASP A 6 35.22 18.67 -0.67
N ILE A 7 35.86 18.39 0.47
CA ILE A 7 35.36 17.46 1.47
C ILE A 7 34.02 17.95 2.08
N ARG A 8 33.87 19.25 2.34
CA ARG A 8 32.62 19.83 2.86
C ARG A 8 31.48 19.75 1.85
N VAL A 9 31.78 19.97 0.57
CA VAL A 9 30.79 19.84 -0.51
C VAL A 9 30.31 18.39 -0.61
N GLU A 10 31.22 17.42 -0.63
CA GLU A 10 30.84 16.00 -0.66
C GLU A 10 30.05 15.56 0.57
N TRP A 11 30.41 16.05 1.76
CA TRP A 11 29.63 15.82 2.98
C TRP A 11 28.21 16.38 2.87
N THR A 12 28.05 17.60 2.36
CA THR A 12 26.73 18.25 2.26
C THR A 12 25.84 17.54 1.24
N LYS A 13 26.42 17.06 0.13
CA LYS A 13 25.72 16.20 -0.84
C LYS A 13 25.27 14.89 -0.20
N ALA A 14 26.13 14.24 0.58
CA ALA A 14 25.79 13.01 1.29
C ALA A 14 24.64 13.24 2.28
N CYS A 15 24.69 14.31 3.08
CA CYS A 15 23.60 14.69 3.98
C CYS A 15 22.28 14.93 3.21
N ALA A 16 22.31 15.71 2.14
CA ALA A 16 21.11 15.98 1.33
C ALA A 16 20.51 14.71 0.70
N CYS A 17 21.35 13.76 0.27
CA CYS A 17 20.88 12.46 -0.18
C CYS A 17 20.21 11.67 0.95
N THR A 18 20.80 11.67 2.15
CA THR A 18 20.21 11.02 3.32
C THR A 18 18.86 11.65 3.70
N ASP A 19 18.76 12.97 3.71
CA ASP A 19 17.52 13.67 4.03
C ASP A 19 16.42 13.34 3.02
N ARG A 20 16.74 13.37 1.72
CA ARG A 20 15.80 12.97 0.67
C ARG A 20 15.36 11.51 0.81
N TRP A 21 16.28 10.60 1.13
CA TRP A 21 15.93 9.19 1.33
C TRP A 21 14.98 9.00 2.52
N ARG A 22 15.14 9.80 3.59
CA ARG A 22 14.19 9.80 4.71
C ARG A 22 12.80 10.27 4.28
N GLU A 23 12.71 11.32 3.47
CA GLU A 23 11.43 11.77 2.91
C GLU A 23 10.77 10.69 2.05
N GLU A 24 11.53 10.06 1.16
CA GLU A 24 11.06 8.97 0.29
C GLU A 24 10.53 7.76 1.11
N LEU A 25 11.19 7.41 2.22
CA LEU A 25 10.70 6.36 3.12
C LEU A 25 9.34 6.71 3.74
N VAL A 26 9.15 7.94 4.19
CA VAL A 26 7.86 8.39 4.75
C VAL A 26 6.75 8.33 3.69
N PHE A 27 7.02 8.80 2.47
CA PHE A 27 6.05 8.70 1.38
C PHE A 27 5.70 7.25 1.06
N LEU A 28 6.69 6.36 1.01
CA LEU A 28 6.48 4.95 0.72
C LEU A 28 5.61 4.27 1.80
N GLU A 29 5.83 4.57 3.08
CA GLU A 29 4.98 4.04 4.16
C GLU A 29 3.52 4.49 4.04
N GLU A 30 3.29 5.74 3.65
CA GLU A 30 1.93 6.26 3.40
C GLU A 30 1.29 5.63 2.17
N GLU A 31 2.04 5.40 1.09
CA GLU A 31 1.54 4.69 -0.08
C GLU A 31 1.16 3.25 0.26
N MET A 32 2.02 2.53 0.97
CA MET A 32 1.73 1.18 1.45
C MET A 32 0.45 1.16 2.30
N ARG A 33 0.33 2.06 3.28
CA ARG A 33 -0.88 2.20 4.10
C ARG A 33 -2.12 2.47 3.25
N SER A 34 -2.01 3.38 2.29
CA SER A 34 -3.10 3.77 1.40
C SER A 34 -3.58 2.60 0.55
N VAL A 35 -2.67 1.76 0.04
CA VAL A 35 -3.04 0.55 -0.69
C VAL A 35 -3.80 -0.42 0.21
N LEU A 36 -3.33 -0.71 1.43
CA LEU A 36 -4.04 -1.61 2.35
C LEU A 36 -5.44 -1.08 2.72
N GLN A 37 -5.55 0.23 2.90
CA GLN A 37 -6.82 0.90 3.16
C GLN A 37 -7.76 0.79 1.97
N PHE A 38 -7.26 1.01 0.75
CA PHE A 38 -8.01 0.84 -0.48
C PHE A 38 -8.57 -0.58 -0.61
N CYS A 39 -7.77 -1.60 -0.35
CA CYS A 39 -8.23 -3.00 -0.42
C CYS A 39 -9.32 -3.31 0.59
N SER A 40 -9.15 -2.79 1.82
CA SER A 40 -10.15 -2.93 2.88
C SER A 40 -11.48 -2.29 2.47
N TRP A 41 -11.41 -1.05 1.96
CA TRP A 41 -12.57 -0.33 1.46
C TRP A 41 -13.22 -1.04 0.27
N LYS A 42 -12.41 -1.54 -0.68
CA LYS A 42 -12.89 -2.21 -1.88
C LYS A 42 -13.57 -3.54 -1.56
N ALA A 43 -13.03 -4.31 -0.62
CA ALA A 43 -13.65 -5.52 -0.10
C ALA A 43 -15.03 -5.21 0.53
N ALA A 44 -15.10 -4.21 1.40
CA ALA A 44 -16.37 -3.79 2.02
C ALA A 44 -17.37 -3.28 0.98
N TRP A 45 -16.90 -2.58 -0.06
CA TRP A 45 -17.74 -2.16 -1.17
C TRP A 45 -18.33 -3.36 -1.91
N TRP A 46 -17.53 -4.40 -2.17
CA TRP A 46 -18.00 -5.64 -2.80
C TRP A 46 -19.00 -6.40 -1.92
N ASP A 47 -18.82 -6.42 -0.60
CA ASP A 47 -19.81 -7.01 0.32
C ASP A 47 -21.19 -6.36 0.17
N VAL A 48 -21.24 -5.04 0.01
CA VAL A 48 -22.50 -4.31 -0.25
C VAL A 48 -23.09 -4.66 -1.62
N GLN A 49 -22.25 -4.94 -2.63
CA GLN A 49 -22.71 -5.30 -3.98
C GLN A 49 -23.34 -6.70 -4.08
N GLN A 50 -23.26 -7.53 -3.03
CA GLN A 50 -23.94 -8.83 -2.99
C GLN A 50 -25.47 -8.68 -2.91
N GLN A 51 -25.98 -7.49 -2.60
CA GLN A 51 -27.41 -7.26 -2.51
C GLN A 51 -28.09 -7.44 -3.88
N PRO A 52 -29.23 -8.17 -3.95
CA PRO A 52 -30.00 -8.34 -5.16
C PRO A 52 -30.41 -6.99 -5.77
N ARG A 53 -30.26 -6.87 -7.09
CA ARG A 53 -30.73 -5.69 -7.83
C ARG A 53 -32.17 -5.90 -8.28
N PRO A 54 -33.05 -4.90 -8.15
CA PRO A 54 -34.42 -5.01 -8.63
C PRO A 54 -34.44 -5.17 -10.16
N GLY A 55 -35.35 -6.00 -10.67
CA GLY A 55 -35.54 -6.20 -12.12
C GLY A 55 -34.59 -7.22 -12.76
N VAL A 56 -33.84 -7.99 -11.97
CA VAL A 56 -32.89 -9.01 -12.43
C VAL A 56 -33.46 -10.42 -12.22
N SER A 57 -33.19 -11.36 -13.14
CA SER A 57 -33.60 -12.76 -12.99
C SER A 57 -32.92 -13.41 -11.77
N CYS A 58 -33.50 -14.49 -11.25
CA CYS A 58 -32.94 -15.22 -10.11
C CYS A 58 -31.53 -15.74 -10.41
N GLU A 59 -31.33 -16.35 -11.58
CA GLU A 59 -30.04 -16.89 -12.03
C GLU A 59 -28.94 -15.80 -12.11
N LEU A 60 -29.29 -14.64 -12.66
CA LEU A 60 -28.34 -13.52 -12.77
C LEU A 60 -28.07 -12.90 -11.39
N THR A 61 -29.04 -12.90 -10.48
CA THR A 61 -28.84 -12.46 -9.09
C THR A 61 -27.85 -13.36 -8.35
N GLU A 62 -27.99 -14.68 -8.49
CA GLU A 62 -27.08 -15.66 -7.91
C GLU A 62 -25.64 -15.50 -8.45
N GLY A 63 -25.51 -15.34 -9.76
CA GLY A 63 -24.21 -15.10 -10.39
C GLY A 63 -23.55 -13.80 -9.93
N LEU A 64 -24.31 -12.71 -9.83
CA LEU A 64 -23.80 -11.42 -9.32
C LEU A 64 -23.37 -11.51 -7.86
N CYS A 65 -24.14 -12.19 -7.02
CA CYS A 65 -23.81 -12.39 -5.60
C CYS A 65 -22.51 -13.20 -5.45
N THR A 66 -22.40 -14.31 -6.18
CA THR A 66 -21.21 -15.18 -6.18
C THR A 66 -19.98 -14.39 -6.63
N TYR A 67 -20.10 -13.66 -7.74
CA TYR A 67 -19.00 -12.84 -8.25
C TYR A 67 -18.58 -11.74 -7.25
N ALA A 68 -19.54 -11.01 -6.68
CA ALA A 68 -19.24 -9.97 -5.69
C ALA A 68 -18.55 -10.56 -4.44
N SER A 69 -18.99 -11.74 -3.98
CA SER A 69 -18.36 -12.47 -2.89
C SER A 69 -16.91 -12.84 -3.20
N ASP A 70 -16.66 -13.42 -4.39
CA ASP A 70 -15.32 -13.78 -4.84
C ASP A 70 -14.39 -12.56 -4.93
N GLN A 71 -14.89 -11.43 -5.44
CA GLN A 71 -14.13 -10.19 -5.49
C GLN A 71 -13.81 -9.66 -4.08
N ALA A 72 -14.74 -9.71 -3.14
CA ALA A 72 -14.49 -9.31 -1.76
C ALA A 72 -13.40 -10.19 -1.11
N VAL A 73 -13.44 -11.51 -1.34
CA VAL A 73 -12.40 -12.44 -0.88
C VAL A 73 -11.05 -12.12 -1.52
N GLN A 74 -11.02 -11.83 -2.81
CA GLN A 74 -9.80 -11.53 -3.53
C GLN A 74 -9.13 -10.25 -3.02
N GLU A 75 -9.89 -9.17 -2.76
CA GLU A 75 -9.36 -7.93 -2.19
C GLU A 75 -8.77 -8.14 -0.78
N ARG A 76 -9.45 -8.94 0.07
CA ARG A 76 -8.91 -9.30 1.39
C ARG A 76 -7.62 -10.12 1.28
N ARG A 77 -7.56 -11.04 0.31
CA ARG A 77 -6.36 -11.85 0.05
C ARG A 77 -5.20 -10.99 -0.42
N TRP A 78 -5.45 -10.02 -1.30
CA TRP A 78 -4.46 -9.07 -1.77
C TRP A 78 -3.91 -8.23 -0.62
N LYS A 79 -4.77 -7.68 0.22
CA LYS A 79 -4.39 -6.97 1.44
C LYS A 79 -3.43 -7.80 2.30
N ALA A 80 -3.83 -9.03 2.67
CA ALA A 80 -3.02 -9.90 3.51
C ALA A 80 -1.67 -10.26 2.86
N LYS A 81 -1.64 -10.43 1.53
CA LYS A 81 -0.41 -10.67 0.79
C LYS A 81 0.52 -9.44 0.86
N TRP A 82 -0.01 -8.24 0.65
CA TRP A 82 0.77 -7.01 0.70
C TRP A 82 1.28 -6.70 2.11
N GLU A 83 0.44 -6.86 3.14
CA GLU A 83 0.88 -6.76 4.55
C GLU A 83 2.09 -7.65 4.84
N LYS A 84 2.03 -8.92 4.42
CA LYS A 84 3.15 -9.85 4.60
C LYS A 84 4.38 -9.46 3.79
N LEU A 85 4.21 -8.98 2.56
CA LEU A 85 5.32 -8.58 1.70
C LEU A 85 6.00 -7.30 2.19
N TRP A 86 5.25 -6.39 2.82
CA TRP A 86 5.76 -5.09 3.26
C TRP A 86 6.27 -5.07 4.68
N GLN A 87 5.97 -6.09 5.50
CA GLN A 87 6.51 -6.20 6.86
C GLN A 87 8.02 -5.97 6.96
N PRO A 88 8.88 -6.57 6.11
CA PRO A 88 10.34 -6.33 6.18
C PRO A 88 10.73 -4.89 5.86
N VAL A 89 9.96 -4.21 5.01
CA VAL A 89 10.20 -2.80 4.65
C VAL A 89 9.85 -1.90 5.84
N HIS A 90 8.72 -2.15 6.51
CA HIS A 90 8.34 -1.44 7.72
C HIS A 90 9.38 -1.64 8.85
N ASP A 91 9.85 -2.87 9.06
CA ASP A 91 10.87 -3.16 10.07
C ASP A 91 12.19 -2.41 9.77
N HIS A 92 12.56 -2.32 8.49
CA HIS A 92 13.74 -1.58 8.06
C HIS A 92 13.56 -0.06 8.21
N ALA A 93 12.42 0.49 7.76
CA ALA A 93 12.11 1.91 7.88
C ALA A 93 12.10 2.35 9.35
N ALA A 94 11.50 1.57 10.24
CA ALA A 94 11.51 1.81 11.68
C ALA A 94 12.94 1.85 12.25
N THR A 95 13.85 1.02 11.73
CA THR A 95 15.26 1.01 12.15
C THR A 95 16.03 2.25 11.66
N VAL A 96 15.72 2.74 10.47
CA VAL A 96 16.41 3.89 9.84
C VAL A 96 15.89 5.24 10.37
N LEU A 97 14.62 5.29 10.77
CA LEU A 97 13.94 6.49 11.27
C LEU A 97 13.98 6.64 12.80
N ALA A 98 14.33 5.59 13.55
CA ALA A 98 14.57 5.64 15.00
C ALA A 98 15.85 6.42 15.36
#